data_AF-A0A379FLN2-F1
#
_entry.id   AF-A0A379FLN2-F1
#
_cell.length_a   1.000
_cell.length_b   1.000
_cell.length_c   1.000
_cell.angle_alpha   90.00
_cell.angle_beta   90.00
_cell.angle_gamma   90.00
#
_symmetry.space_group_name_H-M   'P 1'
#
loop_
_entity.id
_entity.type
_entity.pdbx_description
1 polymer ?
#
loop_
_entity_poly.entity_id
_entity_poly.type
_entity_poly.pdbx_seq_one_letter_code
_entity_poly.pdbx_strand_id
1 'polypeptide(L)'
;MWHSVIIQRLVLLSLFIIFPAKADFLPDRQQIDGWLNNLGGETSFDESKTVDWGILPGPFYTPEMGIGIGTALVGLYRIDKEDKQTQPSSIGLSGFASSTGAFGLNFTNYNFIDNDQWRLFVSGIINNIPTYYWGKGYSAGKNDHNKEKYHSQEFQITPRALYQLTDSTYVGLGWNFSSINASDPDDGAKQYFSKSIGGRSVLNSGISAYYSYDTRDFLPNAHHGKLLRPFILILHLASVAIHASKPPNYNMPITMP
;
A
#
# COMPACT_ATOMS: atom_id res chain seq x y z
N MET A 1 -49.37 -33.57 -32.37
CA MET A 1 -49.19 -33.11 -30.96
C MET A 1 -47.87 -32.38 -30.66
N TRP A 2 -46.90 -32.28 -31.59
CA TRP A 2 -45.62 -31.58 -31.33
C TRP A 2 -45.61 -30.07 -31.62
N HIS A 3 -46.51 -29.57 -32.48
CA HIS A 3 -46.52 -28.15 -32.87
C HIS A 3 -47.15 -27.22 -31.82
N SER A 4 -48.04 -27.73 -30.97
CA SER A 4 -48.75 -26.92 -29.97
C SER A 4 -47.90 -26.57 -28.74
N VAL A 5 -46.91 -27.41 -28.41
CA VAL A 5 -46.03 -27.21 -27.24
C VAL A 5 -44.95 -26.16 -27.52
N ILE A 6 -44.54 -26.01 -28.77
CA ILE A 6 -43.51 -25.03 -29.18
C ILE A 6 -44.08 -23.60 -29.15
N ILE A 7 -45.32 -23.42 -29.60
CA ILE A 7 -45.99 -22.11 -29.58
C ILE A 7 -46.27 -21.66 -28.14
N GLN A 8 -46.66 -22.58 -27.24
CA GLN A 8 -46.89 -22.26 -25.83
C GLN A 8 -45.61 -21.86 -25.08
N ARG A 9 -44.45 -22.43 -25.45
CA ARG A 9 -43.14 -22.05 -24.92
C ARG A 9 -42.64 -20.70 -25.44
N LEU A 10 -42.97 -20.34 -26.69
CA LEU A 10 -42.63 -19.02 -27.26
C LEU A 10 -43.45 -17.89 -26.63
N VAL A 11 -44.72 -18.13 -26.29
CA VAL A 11 -45.56 -17.14 -25.59
C VAL A 11 -45.07 -16.89 -24.15
N LEU A 12 -44.63 -17.92 -23.43
CA LEU A 12 -44.03 -17.78 -22.10
C LEU A 12 -42.68 -17.05 -22.11
N LEU A 13 -41.89 -17.17 -23.19
CA LEU A 13 -40.65 -16.40 -23.38
C LEU A 13 -40.92 -14.93 -23.73
N SER A 14 -41.99 -14.63 -24.46
CA SER A 14 -42.38 -13.24 -24.77
C SER A 14 -42.97 -12.47 -23.58
N LEU A 15 -43.51 -13.18 -22.58
CA LEU A 15 -44.07 -12.56 -21.37
C LEU A 15 -43.01 -12.07 -20.37
N PHE A 16 -41.72 -12.35 -20.61
CA PHE A 16 -40.62 -11.85 -19.78
C PHE A 16 -40.01 -10.52 -20.26
N ILE A 17 -40.52 -9.93 -21.35
CA ILE A 17 -39.92 -8.73 -21.98
C ILE A 17 -40.71 -7.43 -21.66
N ILE A 18 -41.74 -7.48 -20.82
CA ILE A 18 -42.50 -6.27 -20.42
C ILE A 18 -42.42 -6.07 -18.90
N PHE A 19 -41.21 -5.89 -18.40
CA PHE A 19 -41.02 -4.99 -17.26
C PHE A 19 -40.48 -3.68 -17.83
N PRO A 20 -41.18 -2.54 -17.67
CA PRO A 20 -40.53 -1.27 -17.90
C PRO A 20 -39.38 -1.19 -16.90
N ALA A 21 -38.17 -1.45 -17.35
CA ALA A 21 -36.97 -1.15 -16.61
C ALA A 21 -36.98 0.37 -16.42
N LYS A 22 -37.50 0.84 -15.28
CA LYS A 22 -37.16 2.18 -14.80
C LYS A 22 -35.65 2.18 -14.67
N ALA A 23 -34.98 2.85 -15.59
CA ALA A 23 -33.55 3.04 -15.63
C ALA A 23 -33.06 4.02 -14.55
N ASP A 24 -33.67 3.96 -13.35
CA ASP A 24 -33.35 4.82 -12.19
C ASP A 24 -32.44 4.09 -11.19
N PHE A 25 -31.85 2.95 -11.56
CA PHE A 25 -31.00 2.17 -10.65
C PHE A 25 -29.55 2.70 -10.58
N LEU A 26 -29.13 3.52 -11.53
CA LEU A 26 -27.79 4.10 -11.54
C LEU A 26 -27.86 5.55 -11.05
N PRO A 27 -27.01 5.94 -10.08
CA PRO A 27 -26.97 7.32 -9.60
C PRO A 27 -26.61 8.27 -10.73
N ASP A 28 -27.23 9.45 -10.74
CA ASP A 28 -26.93 10.50 -11.70
C ASP A 28 -25.52 11.10 -11.43
N ARG A 29 -24.92 11.71 -12.46
CA ARG A 29 -23.64 12.40 -12.36
C ARG A 29 -23.58 13.41 -11.21
N GLN A 30 -24.63 14.19 -10.95
CA GLN A 30 -24.60 15.15 -9.82
C GLN A 30 -24.57 14.44 -8.48
N GLN A 31 -25.23 13.29 -8.36
CA GLN A 31 -25.18 12.46 -7.15
C GLN A 31 -23.79 11.83 -6.97
N ILE A 32 -23.18 11.35 -8.06
CA ILE A 32 -21.82 10.81 -8.07
C ILE A 32 -20.81 11.91 -7.68
N ASP A 33 -20.89 13.08 -8.32
CA ASP A 33 -20.01 14.22 -8.06
C ASP A 33 -20.16 14.70 -6.62
N GLY A 34 -21.38 14.79 -6.09
CA GLY A 34 -21.63 15.13 -4.68
C GLY A 34 -21.05 14.11 -3.70
N TRP A 35 -21.13 12.82 -4.01
CA TRP A 35 -20.45 11.78 -3.22
C TRP A 35 -18.93 11.92 -3.30
N LEU A 36 -18.36 12.09 -4.49
CA LEU A 36 -16.93 12.24 -4.69
C LEU A 36 -16.37 13.47 -3.98
N ASN A 37 -17.10 14.59 -3.98
CA ASN A 37 -16.68 15.80 -3.26
C ASN A 37 -16.56 15.54 -1.75
N ASN A 38 -17.52 14.83 -1.14
CA ASN A 38 -17.46 14.42 0.27
C ASN A 38 -16.30 13.47 0.58
N LEU A 39 -15.74 12.82 -0.45
CA LEU A 39 -14.59 11.91 -0.37
C LEU A 39 -13.26 12.63 -0.68
N GLY A 40 -13.27 13.95 -0.85
CA GLY A 40 -12.07 14.74 -1.18
C GLY A 40 -11.76 14.81 -2.68
N GLY A 41 -12.77 14.60 -3.54
CA GLY A 41 -12.68 14.80 -4.99
C GLY A 41 -12.72 16.27 -5.44
N GLU A 42 -12.82 17.21 -4.50
CA GLU A 42 -12.71 18.64 -4.79
C GLU A 42 -11.29 18.96 -5.27
N THR A 43 -11.20 19.72 -6.37
CA THR A 43 -9.92 20.04 -7.02
C THR A 43 -9.15 21.17 -6.34
N SER A 44 -9.75 21.81 -5.34
CA SER A 44 -9.20 22.96 -4.63
C SER A 44 -8.97 22.66 -3.16
N PHE A 45 -7.76 22.93 -2.67
CA PHE A 45 -7.44 22.89 -1.25
C PHE A 45 -8.19 23.99 -0.47
N ASP A 46 -8.96 23.61 0.55
CA ASP A 46 -9.68 24.55 1.40
C ASP A 46 -8.80 25.08 2.55
N GLU A 47 -8.25 26.29 2.37
CA GLU A 47 -7.38 26.93 3.35
C GLU A 47 -8.07 27.36 4.66
N SER A 48 -9.41 27.33 4.72
CA SER A 48 -10.15 27.63 5.95
C SER A 48 -10.06 26.48 6.97
N LYS A 49 -9.78 25.27 6.50
CA LYS A 49 -9.63 24.07 7.34
C LYS A 49 -8.20 23.97 7.86
N THR A 50 -8.05 23.39 9.05
CA THR A 50 -6.71 23.08 9.61
C THR A 50 -6.04 21.95 8.83
N VAL A 51 -6.82 20.95 8.43
CA VAL A 51 -6.42 19.89 7.52
C VAL A 51 -7.60 19.61 6.59
N ASP A 52 -7.35 19.61 5.28
CA ASP A 52 -8.35 19.29 4.28
C ASP A 52 -8.27 17.79 3.95
N TRP A 53 -9.28 17.04 4.33
CA TRP A 53 -9.27 15.58 4.30
C TRP A 53 -10.06 15.02 3.11
N GLY A 54 -9.48 14.06 2.41
CA GLY A 54 -10.16 13.14 1.50
C GLY A 54 -10.12 11.71 2.04
N ILE A 55 -11.18 10.95 1.77
CA ILE A 55 -11.32 9.54 2.14
C ILE A 55 -11.79 8.74 0.93
N LEU A 56 -11.09 7.68 0.57
CA LEU A 56 -11.36 6.87 -0.61
C LEU A 56 -11.49 5.40 -0.20
N PRO A 57 -12.69 4.95 0.20
CA PRO A 57 -12.96 3.54 0.41
C PRO A 57 -13.22 2.84 -0.93
N GLY A 58 -12.78 1.59 -1.08
CA GLY A 58 -13.02 0.83 -2.31
C GLY A 58 -12.87 -0.67 -2.14
N PRO A 59 -13.73 -1.47 -2.79
CA PRO A 59 -13.52 -2.91 -2.89
C PRO A 59 -12.37 -3.20 -3.87
N PHE A 60 -11.69 -4.33 -3.67
CA PHE A 60 -10.72 -4.85 -4.63
C PHE A 60 -10.78 -6.38 -4.70
N TYR A 61 -10.22 -6.96 -5.77
CA TYR A 61 -10.02 -8.40 -5.92
C TYR A 61 -8.66 -8.67 -6.54
N THR A 62 -7.89 -9.58 -5.94
CA THR A 62 -6.68 -10.14 -6.55
C THR A 62 -6.66 -11.67 -6.39
N PRO A 63 -6.02 -12.42 -7.30
CA PRO A 63 -5.87 -13.87 -7.14
C PRO A 63 -5.20 -14.28 -5.83
N GLU A 64 -4.29 -13.45 -5.32
CA GLU A 64 -3.50 -13.72 -4.12
C GLU A 64 -4.26 -13.38 -2.82
N MET A 65 -5.04 -12.29 -2.80
CA MET A 65 -5.70 -11.79 -1.58
C MET A 65 -7.21 -12.07 -1.57
N GLY A 66 -7.77 -12.53 -2.68
CA GLY A 66 -9.21 -12.68 -2.84
C GLY A 66 -9.92 -11.33 -2.86
N ILE A 67 -11.20 -11.34 -2.47
CA ILE A 67 -11.99 -10.11 -2.32
C ILE A 67 -11.53 -9.38 -1.06
N GLY A 68 -11.37 -8.06 -1.14
CA GLY A 68 -11.04 -7.21 0.01
C GLY A 68 -11.63 -5.81 -0.08
N ILE A 69 -11.44 -5.06 0.99
CA ILE A 69 -11.81 -3.64 1.09
C ILE A 69 -10.56 -2.87 1.52
N GLY A 70 -10.30 -1.79 0.81
CA GLY A 70 -9.28 -0.81 1.13
C GLY A 70 -9.89 0.55 1.45
N THR A 71 -9.13 1.37 2.15
CA THR A 71 -9.42 2.79 2.34
C THR A 71 -8.13 3.60 2.26
N ALA A 72 -8.20 4.81 1.71
CA ALA A 72 -7.12 5.78 1.75
C ALA A 72 -7.63 7.10 2.31
N LEU A 73 -6.89 7.67 3.24
CA LEU A 73 -7.10 8.98 3.83
C LEU A 73 -5.95 9.87 3.37
N VAL A 74 -6.27 11.05 2.85
CA VAL A 74 -5.28 12.05 2.46
C VAL A 74 -5.67 13.36 3.14
N GLY A 75 -4.73 13.98 3.84
CA GLY A 75 -4.91 15.27 4.49
C GLY A 75 -3.91 16.26 3.94
N LEU A 76 -4.37 17.43 3.50
CA LEU A 76 -3.51 18.54 3.11
C LEU A 76 -3.50 19.61 4.21
N TYR A 77 -2.33 20.18 4.51
CA TYR A 77 -2.19 21.21 5.54
C TYR A 77 -1.03 22.15 5.25
N ARG A 78 -1.05 23.33 5.88
CA ARG A 78 0.07 24.27 5.86
C ARG A 78 0.66 24.39 7.27
N ILE A 79 1.98 24.28 7.37
CA ILE A 79 2.70 24.43 8.64
C ILE A 79 2.74 25.91 9.04
N ASP A 80 3.08 26.79 8.08
CA ASP A 80 2.93 28.23 8.19
C ASP A 80 1.75 28.70 7.34
N LYS A 81 0.79 29.40 7.95
CA LYS A 81 -0.41 29.90 7.26
C LYS A 81 -0.14 31.16 6.44
N GLU A 82 0.92 31.90 6.78
CA GLU A 82 1.33 33.11 6.06
C GLU A 82 2.09 32.76 4.77
N ASP A 83 2.65 31.54 4.69
CA ASP A 83 3.29 31.04 3.47
C ASP A 83 2.25 30.58 2.43
N LYS A 84 2.00 31.47 1.47
CA LYS A 84 1.12 31.22 0.32
C LYS A 84 1.85 30.76 -0.94
N GLN A 85 3.19 30.78 -0.95
CA GLN A 85 3.99 30.42 -2.14
C GLN A 85 4.31 28.93 -2.16
N THR A 86 4.64 28.35 -1.01
CA THR A 86 4.95 26.93 -0.93
C THR A 86 3.70 26.09 -1.11
N GLN A 87 3.85 24.90 -1.69
CA GLN A 87 2.78 23.92 -1.80
C GLN A 87 2.34 23.40 -0.40
N PRO A 88 1.09 22.95 -0.22
CA PRO A 88 0.67 22.39 1.06
C PRO A 88 1.41 21.08 1.36
N SER A 89 1.69 20.88 2.65
CA SER A 89 2.14 19.60 3.19
C SER A 89 1.03 18.56 3.11
N SER A 90 1.39 17.29 3.08
CA SER A 90 0.43 16.20 2.93
C SER A 90 0.68 15.05 3.89
N ILE A 91 -0.37 14.55 4.51
CA ILE A 91 -0.39 13.27 5.20
C ILE A 91 -1.26 12.28 4.41
N GLY A 92 -0.81 11.05 4.30
CA GLY A 92 -1.53 9.96 3.64
C GLY A 92 -1.52 8.75 4.55
N LEU A 93 -2.66 8.09 4.69
CA LEU A 93 -2.82 6.85 5.42
C LEU A 93 -3.75 5.95 4.62
N SER A 94 -3.26 4.81 4.16
CA SER A 94 -4.09 3.81 3.47
C SER A 94 -4.00 2.48 4.17
N GLY A 95 -5.09 1.73 4.16
CA GLY A 95 -5.14 0.40 4.73
C GLY A 95 -6.06 -0.52 3.94
N PHE A 96 -5.84 -1.82 4.06
CA PHE A 96 -6.71 -2.82 3.46
C PHE A 96 -6.84 -4.07 4.33
N ALA A 97 -7.96 -4.76 4.15
CA ALA A 97 -8.20 -6.11 4.68
C ALA A 97 -8.91 -6.96 3.62
N SER A 98 -8.69 -8.27 3.62
CA SER A 98 -9.23 -9.17 2.62
C SER A 98 -9.75 -10.50 3.18
N SER A 99 -10.56 -11.19 2.38
CA SER A 99 -11.16 -12.49 2.67
C SER A 99 -10.14 -13.61 2.91
N THR A 100 -8.92 -13.48 2.39
CA THR A 100 -7.83 -14.44 2.67
C THR A 100 -7.14 -14.20 4.02
N GLY A 101 -7.46 -13.11 4.70
CA GLY A 101 -6.76 -12.66 5.92
C GLY A 101 -5.56 -11.75 5.63
N ALA A 102 -5.34 -11.34 4.38
CA ALA A 102 -4.33 -10.33 4.06
C ALA A 102 -4.74 -8.96 4.62
N PHE A 103 -3.79 -8.27 5.23
CA PHE A 103 -3.94 -6.93 5.76
C PHE A 103 -2.69 -6.10 5.47
N GLY A 104 -2.87 -4.81 5.24
CA GLY A 104 -1.75 -3.89 5.13
C GLY A 104 -2.13 -2.46 5.50
N LEU A 105 -1.13 -1.71 5.94
CA LEU A 105 -1.17 -0.28 6.22
C LEU A 105 0.01 0.38 5.53
N ASN A 106 -0.22 1.55 4.95
CA ASN A 106 0.79 2.40 4.38
C ASN A 106 0.54 3.83 4.87
N PHE A 107 1.60 4.54 5.24
CA PHE A 107 1.53 5.93 5.62
C PHE A 107 2.59 6.75 4.91
N THR A 108 2.26 8.00 4.63
CA THR A 108 3.17 9.01 4.09
C THR A 108 2.95 10.32 4.81
N ASN A 109 4.02 11.06 5.08
CA ASN A 109 3.93 12.41 5.59
C ASN A 109 5.02 13.25 4.92
N TYR A 110 4.59 14.26 4.17
CA TYR A 110 5.46 15.16 3.43
C TYR A 110 5.28 16.58 3.95
N ASN A 111 6.30 17.07 4.64
CA ASN A 111 6.33 18.42 5.18
C ASN A 111 7.21 19.32 4.32
N PHE A 112 6.70 20.50 4.04
CA PHE A 112 7.45 21.62 3.47
C PHE A 112 7.52 22.71 4.55
N ILE A 113 8.74 23.03 4.97
CA ILE A 113 9.02 23.89 6.13
C ILE A 113 9.88 25.06 5.66
N ASP A 114 9.66 26.23 6.28
CA ASP A 114 10.47 27.44 6.08
C ASP A 114 10.52 27.84 4.60
N ASN A 115 9.37 28.12 4.00
CA ASN A 115 9.25 28.49 2.57
C ASN A 115 9.92 27.48 1.62
N ASP A 116 9.66 26.19 1.84
CA ASP A 116 10.23 25.07 1.09
C ASP A 116 11.75 24.87 1.28
N GLN A 117 12.43 25.61 2.17
CA GLN A 117 13.87 25.42 2.43
C GLN A 117 14.17 24.02 2.97
N TRP A 118 13.26 23.46 3.76
CA TRP A 118 13.38 22.12 4.33
C TRP A 118 12.21 21.24 3.92
N ARG A 119 12.53 20.05 3.42
CA ARG A 119 11.57 19.00 3.09
C ARG A 119 11.80 17.79 3.98
N LEU A 120 10.87 17.54 4.90
CA LEU A 120 10.92 16.38 5.80
C LEU A 120 9.86 15.37 5.40
N PHE A 121 10.32 14.26 4.80
CA PHE A 121 9.46 13.23 4.23
C PHE A 121 9.63 11.94 5.00
N VAL A 122 8.53 11.34 5.43
CA VAL A 122 8.53 10.02 6.07
C VAL A 122 7.48 9.16 5.37
N SER A 123 7.83 7.92 5.06
CA SER A 123 6.87 6.92 4.60
C SER A 123 7.11 5.60 5.31
N GLY A 124 6.09 4.77 5.43
CA GLY A 124 6.26 3.43 5.95
C GLY A 124 5.08 2.51 5.66
N ILE A 125 5.36 1.22 5.78
CA ILE A 125 4.47 0.14 5.38
C ILE A 125 4.47 -0.91 6.49
N ILE A 126 3.30 -1.47 6.76
CA ILE A 126 3.12 -2.63 7.63
C ILE A 126 2.20 -3.60 6.89
N ASN A 127 2.70 -4.76 6.49
CA ASN A 127 1.90 -5.77 5.80
C ASN A 127 1.91 -7.10 6.54
N ASN A 128 0.82 -7.83 6.44
CA ASN A 128 0.71 -9.24 6.79
C ASN A 128 -0.11 -9.93 5.70
N ILE A 129 0.57 -10.60 4.76
CA ILE A 129 -0.06 -11.16 3.56
C ILE A 129 0.16 -12.68 3.53
N PRO A 130 -0.91 -13.50 3.51
CA PRO A 130 -0.78 -14.93 3.27
C PRO A 130 -0.27 -15.15 1.83
N THR A 131 0.76 -15.95 1.69
CA THR A 131 1.40 -16.23 0.41
C THR A 131 1.95 -17.65 0.38
N TYR A 132 2.55 -18.03 -0.74
CA TYR A 132 3.02 -19.38 -1.00
C TYR A 132 4.46 -19.38 -1.50
N TYR A 133 5.18 -20.46 -1.20
CA TYR A 133 6.52 -20.70 -1.70
C TYR A 133 6.61 -22.10 -2.30
N TRP A 134 7.26 -22.22 -3.45
CA TRP A 134 7.37 -23.49 -4.20
C TRP A 134 8.80 -24.06 -4.20
N GLY A 135 9.73 -23.47 -3.45
CA GLY A 135 11.14 -23.81 -3.53
C GLY A 135 11.91 -23.06 -4.63
N LYS A 136 13.19 -23.37 -4.76
CA LYS A 136 14.10 -22.67 -5.68
C LYS A 136 14.09 -23.29 -7.08
N GLY A 137 13.84 -22.46 -8.10
CA GLY A 137 14.00 -22.81 -9.52
C GLY A 137 12.71 -23.25 -10.22
N TYR A 138 12.74 -23.23 -11.56
CA TYR A 138 11.56 -23.50 -12.41
C TYR A 138 10.95 -24.88 -12.19
N SER A 139 11.78 -25.91 -12.00
CA SER A 139 11.33 -27.28 -11.72
C SER A 139 10.54 -27.39 -10.42
N ALA A 140 10.88 -26.59 -9.42
CA ALA A 140 10.19 -26.56 -8.14
C ALA A 140 8.86 -25.79 -8.28
N GLY A 141 8.88 -24.65 -8.98
CA GLY A 141 7.71 -23.79 -9.22
C GLY A 141 6.61 -24.40 -10.09
N LYS A 142 6.92 -25.32 -11.00
CA LYS A 142 5.91 -25.97 -11.86
C LYS A 142 5.16 -27.12 -11.18
N ASN A 143 5.60 -27.57 -10.01
CA ASN A 143 4.98 -28.69 -9.30
C ASN A 143 4.21 -28.17 -8.08
N ASP A 144 2.89 -28.23 -8.15
CA ASP A 144 2.00 -27.75 -7.08
C ASP A 144 2.15 -28.53 -5.77
N HIS A 145 2.71 -29.74 -5.78
CA HIS A 145 3.04 -30.46 -4.54
C HIS A 145 4.12 -29.76 -3.71
N ASN A 146 4.89 -28.85 -4.30
CA ASN A 146 5.91 -28.09 -3.58
C ASN A 146 5.34 -26.80 -2.94
N LYS A 147 4.05 -26.53 -3.14
CA LYS A 147 3.40 -25.30 -2.68
C LYS A 147 3.21 -25.35 -1.17
N GLU A 148 3.94 -24.48 -0.48
CA GLU A 148 3.92 -24.37 0.97
C GLU A 148 3.44 -22.98 1.37
N LYS A 149 2.47 -22.89 2.28
CA LYS A 149 1.90 -21.62 2.73
C LYS A 149 2.76 -20.99 3.82
N TYR A 150 2.79 -19.66 3.83
CA TYR A 150 3.31 -18.87 4.94
C TYR A 150 2.67 -17.47 4.96
N HIS A 151 2.89 -16.72 6.01
CA HIS A 151 2.51 -15.32 6.12
C HIS A 151 3.74 -14.43 5.93
N SER A 152 3.70 -13.54 4.94
CA SER A 152 4.73 -12.53 4.75
C SER A 152 4.40 -11.31 5.60
N GLN A 153 5.14 -11.14 6.69
CA GLN A 153 5.07 -9.96 7.54
C GLN A 153 6.16 -8.97 7.13
N GLU A 154 5.76 -7.76 6.78
CA GLU A 154 6.66 -6.71 6.34
C GLU A 154 6.48 -5.47 7.21
N PHE A 155 7.60 -4.86 7.58
CA PHE A 155 7.67 -3.53 8.16
C PHE A 155 8.71 -2.73 7.40
N GLN A 156 8.37 -1.53 6.95
CA GLN A 156 9.31 -0.61 6.32
C GLN A 156 9.09 0.81 6.86
N ILE A 157 10.18 1.54 7.06
CA ILE A 157 10.14 2.98 7.30
C ILE A 157 11.28 3.69 6.57
N THR A 158 10.98 4.88 6.04
CA THR A 158 11.89 5.65 5.19
C THR A 158 11.80 7.15 5.50
N PRO A 159 12.43 7.64 6.58
CA PRO A 159 12.58 9.08 6.80
C PRO A 159 13.66 9.69 5.89
N ARG A 160 13.39 10.90 5.40
CA ARG A 160 14.26 11.68 4.51
C ARG A 160 14.18 13.15 4.89
N ALA A 161 15.33 13.81 4.93
CA ALA A 161 15.44 15.25 5.12
C ALA A 161 16.20 15.83 3.92
N LEU A 162 15.58 16.78 3.23
CA LEU A 162 16.20 17.50 2.12
C LEU A 162 16.23 18.99 2.43
N TYR A 163 17.32 19.63 1.99
CA TYR A 163 17.57 21.05 2.10
C TYR A 163 17.69 21.66 0.71
N GLN A 164 17.15 22.86 0.54
CA GLN A 164 17.20 23.61 -0.71
C GLN A 164 18.59 24.24 -0.90
N LEU A 165 19.29 23.89 -1.98
CA LEU A 165 20.57 24.53 -2.33
C LEU A 165 20.40 25.74 -3.23
N THR A 166 19.46 25.66 -4.17
CA THR A 166 19.10 26.73 -5.10
C THR A 166 17.60 26.65 -5.36
N ASP A 167 17.05 27.63 -6.09
CA ASP A 167 15.69 27.55 -6.59
C ASP A 167 15.42 26.18 -7.23
N SER A 168 14.44 25.47 -6.68
CA SER A 168 14.00 24.14 -7.12
C SER A 168 15.02 22.99 -7.01
N THR A 169 16.21 23.18 -6.43
CA THR A 169 17.23 22.12 -6.24
C THR A 169 17.37 21.75 -4.78
N TYR A 170 17.24 20.46 -4.48
CA TYR A 170 17.25 19.90 -3.14
C TYR A 170 18.30 18.81 -3.04
N VAL A 171 19.04 18.80 -1.93
CA VAL A 171 19.91 17.68 -1.54
C VAL A 171 19.54 17.21 -0.17
N GLY A 172 19.74 15.92 0.12
CA GLY A 172 19.33 15.40 1.40
C GLY A 172 19.93 14.06 1.74
N LEU A 173 19.62 13.63 2.95
CA LEU A 173 19.91 12.30 3.45
C LEU A 173 18.61 11.62 3.86
N GLY A 174 18.62 10.31 3.84
CA GLY A 174 17.56 9.52 4.42
C GLY A 174 18.06 8.18 4.91
N TRP A 175 17.18 7.51 5.63
CA TRP A 175 17.41 6.20 6.18
C TRP A 175 16.32 5.27 5.68
N ASN A 176 16.68 4.06 5.31
CA ASN A 176 15.76 3.01 4.91
C ASN A 176 15.95 1.87 5.88
N PHE A 177 14.86 1.51 6.55
CA PHE A 177 14.81 0.32 7.37
C PHE A 177 13.67 -0.56 6.89
N SER A 178 13.94 -1.84 6.67
CA SER A 178 12.92 -2.83 6.38
C SER A 178 13.17 -4.14 7.11
N SER A 179 12.08 -4.81 7.47
CA SER A 179 12.04 -6.11 8.11
C SER A 179 11.02 -6.96 7.38
N ILE A 180 11.45 -8.12 6.89
CA ILE A 180 10.56 -9.12 6.31
C ILE A 180 10.72 -10.39 7.14
N ASN A 181 9.59 -10.97 7.54
CA ASN A 181 9.53 -12.22 8.29
C ASN A 181 8.47 -13.14 7.70
N ALA A 182 8.84 -14.38 7.41
CA ALA A 182 7.91 -15.43 7.02
C ALA A 182 7.29 -16.09 8.27
N SER A 183 6.19 -15.55 8.79
CA SER A 183 5.47 -16.13 9.93
C SER A 183 4.64 -17.35 9.53
N ASP A 184 4.37 -18.22 10.51
CA ASP A 184 3.54 -19.43 10.37
C ASP A 184 3.72 -20.23 9.07
N PRO A 185 4.97 -20.56 8.68
CA PRO A 185 5.20 -21.39 7.51
C PRO A 185 4.78 -22.84 7.75
N ASP A 186 4.24 -23.47 6.72
CA ASP A 186 4.08 -24.92 6.66
C ASP A 186 5.45 -25.63 6.78
N ASP A 187 5.44 -26.93 7.08
CA ASP A 187 6.67 -27.66 7.41
C ASP A 187 7.67 -27.71 6.24
N GLY A 188 7.20 -27.79 4.99
CA GLY A 188 8.07 -27.68 3.82
C GLY A 188 8.64 -26.27 3.66
N ALA A 189 7.84 -25.22 3.91
CA ALA A 189 8.32 -23.84 3.93
C ALA A 189 9.40 -23.62 5.00
N LYS A 190 9.27 -24.19 6.20
CA LYS A 190 10.34 -24.15 7.23
C LYS A 190 11.64 -24.73 6.70
N GLN A 191 11.57 -25.87 6.00
CA GLN A 191 12.75 -26.52 5.42
C GLN A 191 13.38 -25.70 4.29
N TYR A 192 12.57 -25.01 3.50
CA TYR A 192 13.07 -24.11 2.47
C TYR A 192 13.77 -22.88 3.06
N PHE A 193 13.17 -22.25 4.06
CA PHE A 193 13.73 -21.06 4.70
C PHE A 193 15.00 -21.36 5.50
N SER A 194 15.10 -22.53 6.13
CA SER A 194 16.31 -22.95 6.85
C SER A 194 17.52 -23.16 5.95
N LYS A 195 17.30 -23.53 4.68
CA LYS A 195 18.33 -23.66 3.64
C LYS A 195 18.62 -22.35 2.90
N SER A 196 17.86 -21.28 3.18
CA SER A 196 18.02 -19.99 2.54
C SER A 196 19.08 -19.14 3.26
N ILE A 197 19.84 -18.35 2.51
CA ILE A 197 20.90 -17.46 3.04
C ILE A 197 20.31 -16.44 4.02
N GLY A 198 19.05 -16.03 3.82
CA GLY A 198 18.34 -15.06 4.65
C GLY A 198 17.57 -15.66 5.82
N GLY A 199 17.52 -16.98 5.95
CA GLY A 199 16.66 -17.64 6.93
C GLY A 199 15.18 -17.32 6.71
N ARG A 200 14.44 -17.22 7.83
CA ARG A 200 13.00 -16.88 7.84
C ARG A 200 12.75 -15.37 7.97
N SER A 201 13.73 -14.63 8.46
CA SER A 201 13.61 -13.20 8.72
C SER A 201 14.84 -12.45 8.27
N VAL A 202 14.62 -11.36 7.53
CA VAL A 202 15.67 -10.50 7.00
C VAL A 202 15.39 -9.08 7.45
N LEU A 203 16.39 -8.46 8.06
CA LEU A 203 16.45 -7.05 8.38
C LEU A 203 17.40 -6.35 7.42
N ASN A 204 17.00 -5.18 6.93
CA ASN A 204 17.79 -4.33 6.07
C ASN A 204 17.79 -2.91 6.65
N SER A 205 18.98 -2.31 6.72
CA SER A 205 19.18 -0.92 7.13
C SER A 205 20.20 -0.26 6.20
N GLY A 206 19.90 0.94 5.71
CA GLY A 206 20.78 1.68 4.81
C GLY A 206 20.54 3.17 4.82
N ILE A 207 21.60 3.96 4.60
CA ILE A 207 21.51 5.40 4.42
C ILE A 207 21.47 5.70 2.92
N SER A 208 20.76 6.75 2.53
CA SER A 208 20.67 7.19 1.14
C SER A 208 20.94 8.68 1.06
N ALA A 209 21.65 9.09 0.01
CA ALA A 209 21.76 10.48 -0.36
C ALA A 209 20.73 10.80 -1.44
N TYR A 210 20.13 11.97 -1.40
CA TYR A 210 19.10 12.39 -2.34
C TYR A 210 19.55 13.66 -3.04
N TYR A 211 19.24 13.74 -4.33
CA TYR A 211 19.22 14.97 -5.10
C TYR A 211 17.91 15.02 -5.87
N SER A 212 17.28 16.18 -5.86
CA SER A 212 16.01 16.39 -6.54
C SER A 212 16.01 17.79 -7.14
N TYR A 213 15.75 17.88 -8.43
CA TYR A 213 15.33 19.10 -9.09
C TYR A 213 13.82 19.02 -9.30
N ASP A 214 13.05 19.81 -8.57
CA ASP A 214 11.59 19.73 -8.52
C ASP A 214 10.97 21.11 -8.68
N THR A 215 10.35 21.35 -9.83
CA THR A 215 9.65 22.59 -10.17
C THR A 215 8.12 22.41 -10.18
N ARG A 216 7.63 21.29 -9.65
CA ARG A 216 6.18 20.99 -9.62
C ARG A 216 5.46 21.92 -8.65
N ASP A 217 4.29 22.36 -9.08
CA ASP A 217 3.35 23.17 -8.31
C ASP A 217 2.74 22.41 -7.11
N PHE A 218 2.46 21.11 -7.29
CA PHE A 218 1.89 20.28 -6.23
C PHE A 218 2.36 18.82 -6.32
N LEU A 219 2.98 18.30 -5.27
CA LEU A 219 3.60 16.97 -5.25
C LEU A 219 2.60 15.82 -5.48
N PRO A 220 1.46 15.78 -4.78
CA PRO A 220 0.45 14.73 -4.93
C PRO A 220 -0.29 14.76 -6.27
N ASN A 221 -0.49 15.93 -6.88
CA ASN A 221 -1.20 16.07 -8.16
C ASN A 221 -0.70 17.30 -8.95
N ALA A 222 0.41 17.17 -9.67
CA ALA A 222 1.04 18.30 -10.37
C ALA A 222 0.30 18.66 -11.66
N HIS A 223 -0.04 19.93 -11.84
CA HIS A 223 -0.63 20.45 -13.09
C HIS A 223 0.42 21.14 -13.98
N HIS A 224 1.48 21.68 -13.38
CA HIS A 224 2.58 22.35 -14.07
C HIS A 224 3.94 21.96 -13.47
N GLY A 225 5.01 22.10 -14.26
CA GLY A 225 6.38 21.90 -13.82
C GLY A 225 7.03 20.61 -14.31
N LYS A 226 8.31 20.45 -13.97
CA LYS A 226 9.17 19.31 -14.33
C LYS A 226 9.82 18.73 -13.08
N LEU A 227 9.97 17.41 -13.09
CA LEU A 227 10.65 16.66 -12.05
C LEU A 227 11.85 15.93 -12.63
N LEU A 228 13.03 16.16 -12.04
CA LEU A 228 14.22 15.35 -12.26
C LEU A 228 14.74 14.88 -10.91
N ARG A 229 14.56 13.58 -10.65
CA ARG A 229 15.14 12.89 -9.49
C ARG A 229 16.16 11.86 -9.97
N PRO A 230 17.41 12.26 -10.26
CA PRO A 230 18.47 11.28 -10.44
C PRO A 230 18.59 10.46 -9.15
N PHE A 231 18.58 9.15 -9.29
CA PHE A 231 18.80 8.25 -8.15
C PHE A 231 20.23 8.42 -7.66
N ILE A 232 20.41 9.06 -6.51
CA ILE A 232 21.72 9.18 -5.89
C ILE A 232 21.86 8.05 -4.86
N LEU A 233 22.92 7.28 -5.06
CA LEU A 233 23.56 6.32 -4.16
C LEU A 233 22.79 5.93 -2.88
N ILE A 234 22.27 4.70 -2.85
CA ILE A 234 21.91 4.01 -1.61
C ILE A 234 23.17 3.34 -1.07
N LEU A 235 23.67 3.81 0.07
CA LEU A 235 24.69 3.11 0.85
C LEU A 235 23.99 2.12 1.78
N HIS A 236 23.91 0.88 1.33
CA HIS A 236 23.44 -0.21 2.16
C HIS A 236 24.46 -0.46 3.28
N LEU A 237 24.03 -0.25 4.53
CA LEU A 237 24.92 -0.33 5.69
C LEU A 237 24.95 -1.74 6.29
N ALA A 238 23.79 -2.39 6.37
CA ALA A 238 23.68 -3.72 6.94
C ALA A 238 22.43 -4.46 6.46
N SER A 239 22.61 -5.73 6.08
CA SER A 239 21.55 -6.74 6.04
C SER A 239 21.87 -7.78 7.09
N VAL A 240 20.92 -8.04 7.99
CA VAL A 240 21.04 -9.10 9.00
C VAL A 240 19.95 -10.12 8.74
N ALA A 241 20.36 -11.34 8.40
CA ALA A 241 19.50 -12.51 8.38
C ALA A 241 19.36 -13.03 9.82
N ILE A 242 18.15 -13.03 10.36
CA ILE A 242 17.86 -13.62 11.66
C ILE A 242 17.38 -15.05 11.44
N HIS A 243 18.25 -16.01 11.76
CA HIS A 243 17.86 -17.41 11.85
C HIS A 243 17.17 -17.62 13.20
N ALA A 244 15.84 -17.51 13.23
CA ALA A 244 15.06 -17.82 14.43
C ALA A 244 15.03 -19.35 14.64
N SER A 245 16.09 -19.91 15.23
CA SER A 245 15.99 -21.19 15.92
C SER A 245 15.20 -20.96 17.21
N LYS A 246 14.08 -21.66 17.36
CA LYS A 246 13.26 -21.70 18.57
C LYS A 246 14.18 -21.75 19.81
N PRO A 247 14.03 -20.88 20.83
CA PRO A 247 14.81 -21.02 22.04
C PRO A 247 14.53 -22.41 22.66
N PRO A 248 15.54 -23.08 23.24
CA PRO A 248 15.34 -24.39 23.85
C PRO A 248 14.28 -24.27 24.95
N ASN A 249 13.27 -25.14 24.90
CA ASN A 249 12.33 -25.34 26.00
C ASN A 249 13.13 -25.80 27.22
N TYR A 250 13.43 -24.90 28.15
CA TYR A 250 13.84 -25.29 29.49
C TYR A 250 12.60 -25.80 30.23
N ASN A 251 12.24 -27.07 29.99
CA ASN A 251 11.45 -27.82 30.96
C ASN A 251 12.39 -28.13 32.13
N MET A 252 12.41 -27.26 33.15
CA MET A 252 12.96 -27.66 34.44
C MET A 252 11.97 -28.60 35.12
N PRO A 253 12.37 -29.83 35.48
CA PRO A 253 11.54 -30.67 36.33
C PRO A 253 11.48 -30.01 37.71
N ILE A 254 10.26 -29.66 38.14
CA ILE A 254 10.01 -29.27 39.52
C ILE A 254 10.09 -30.56 40.36
N THR A 255 11.24 -30.83 40.95
CA THR A 255 11.33 -31.72 42.12
C THR A 255 10.94 -30.89 43.35
N MET A 256 9.77 -31.16 43.92
CA MET A 256 9.44 -30.70 45.26
C MET A 256 10.01 -31.67 46.31
N PRO A 257 10.46 -31.17 47.47
CA PRO A 257 10.99 -31.98 48.56
C PRO A 257 9.91 -32.83 49.27
#